data_AF-A0A562J1A4-F1
#
_entry.id   AF-A0A562J1A4-F1
#
_cell.length_a   1.000
_cell.length_b   1.000
_cell.length_c   1.000
_cell.angle_alpha   90.00
_cell.angle_beta   90.00
_cell.angle_gamma   90.00
#
_symmetry.space_group_name_H-M   'P 1'
#
loop_
_entity.id
_entity.type
_entity.pdbx_description
1 polymer ?
#
loop_
_entity_poly.entity_id
_entity_poly.type
_entity_poly.pdbx_seq_one_letter_code
_entity_poly.pdbx_strand_id
1 'polypeptide(L)'
;MNKKCAQEMSFEDFKNSISPEMLNELTKMNISYNRAYSIFKDILMESHLEDDEEMGTMDSIVKHIILDYTDEMLADEFCKYETDWEEH
;
A
#
# COMPACT_ATOMS: atom_id res chain seq x y z
N MET A 1 10.81 -3.29 -11.94
CA MET A 1 11.14 -4.22 -10.84
C MET A 1 10.32 -5.48 -11.04
N ASN A 2 10.92 -6.67 -10.94
CA ASN A 2 10.15 -7.92 -11.07
C ASN A 2 9.56 -8.36 -9.72
N LYS A 3 8.56 -9.25 -9.77
CA LYS A 3 7.83 -9.72 -8.59
C LYS A 3 8.74 -10.43 -7.59
N LYS A 4 9.66 -11.29 -8.06
CA LYS A 4 10.60 -12.00 -7.19
C LYS A 4 11.47 -11.04 -6.36
N CYS A 5 12.09 -10.06 -7.00
CA CYS A 5 12.90 -9.06 -6.29
C CYS A 5 12.07 -8.25 -5.29
N ALA A 6 10.81 -7.95 -5.62
CA ALA A 6 9.90 -7.24 -4.73
C ALA A 6 9.45 -8.10 -3.53
N GLN A 7 9.23 -9.40 -3.72
CA GLN A 7 8.89 -10.34 -2.63
C GLN A 7 10.04 -10.54 -1.65
N GLU A 8 11.28 -10.65 -2.16
CA GLU A 8 12.50 -10.81 -1.36
C GLU A 8 12.93 -9.49 -0.68
N MET A 9 12.33 -8.35 -1.06
CA MET A 9 12.63 -7.05 -0.47
C MET A 9 12.29 -7.02 1.02
N SER A 10 13.28 -6.63 1.83
CA SER A 10 13.12 -6.42 3.26
C SER A 10 12.48 -5.06 3.57
N PHE A 11 12.05 -4.87 4.82
CA PHE A 11 11.52 -3.59 5.28
C PHE A 11 12.56 -2.45 5.12
N GLU A 12 13.82 -2.73 5.43
CA GLU A 12 14.87 -1.70 5.35
C GLU A 12 15.18 -1.36 3.89
N ASP A 13 15.21 -2.35 3.00
CA ASP A 13 15.40 -2.12 1.56
C ASP A 13 14.24 -1.33 0.95
N PHE A 14 13.00 -1.65 1.35
CA PHE A 14 11.81 -0.88 0.98
C PHE A 14 11.91 0.57 1.43
N LYS A 15 12.29 0.79 2.70
CA LYS A 15 12.43 2.14 3.24
C LYS A 15 13.54 2.93 2.52
N ASN A 16 14.64 2.27 2.17
CA ASN A 16 15.75 2.87 1.45
C ASN A 16 15.44 3.11 -0.05
N SER A 17 14.47 2.40 -0.61
CA SER A 17 14.03 2.59 -2.01
C SER A 17 12.98 3.70 -2.18
N ILE A 18 12.38 4.16 -1.07
CA ILE A 18 11.45 5.29 -1.06
C ILE A 18 12.22 6.60 -1.29
N SER A 19 11.86 7.32 -2.34
CA SER A 19 12.41 8.66 -2.60
C SER A 19 11.84 9.71 -1.62
N PRO A 20 12.52 10.86 -1.45
CA PRO A 20 11.98 11.97 -0.66
C PRO A 20 10.59 12.43 -1.12
N GLU A 21 10.32 12.40 -2.43
CA GLU A 21 9.01 12.77 -2.99
C GLU A 21 7.93 11.75 -2.58
N MET A 22 8.21 10.46 -2.68
CA MET A 22 7.30 9.40 -2.23
C MET A 22 7.03 9.49 -0.72
N LEU A 23 8.07 9.75 0.08
CA LEU A 23 7.94 9.96 1.52
C LEU A 23 7.03 11.14 1.85
N ASN A 24 7.15 12.24 1.10
CA ASN A 24 6.29 13.40 1.29
C ASN A 24 4.82 13.05 1.04
N GLU A 25 4.52 12.26 0.01
CA GLU A 25 3.15 11.82 -0.27
C GLU A 25 2.61 10.88 0.83
N LEU A 26 3.38 9.89 1.26
CA LEU A 26 3.00 9.01 2.39
C LEU A 26 2.74 9.81 3.67
N THR A 27 3.58 10.82 3.93
CA THR A 27 3.47 11.67 5.13
C THR A 27 2.22 12.55 5.10
N LYS A 28 1.85 13.13 3.94
CA LYS A 28 0.61 13.91 3.79
C LYS A 28 -0.63 13.10 4.13
N MET A 29 -0.60 11.81 3.82
CA MET A 29 -1.69 10.86 4.10
C MET A 29 -1.59 10.23 5.50
N ASN A 30 -0.60 10.63 6.31
CA ASN A 30 -0.30 10.06 7.62
C ASN A 30 -0.05 8.54 7.60
N ILE A 31 0.51 8.02 6.50
CA ILE A 31 0.84 6.60 6.33
C ILE A 31 2.23 6.34 6.90
N SER A 32 2.30 5.53 7.95
CA SER A 32 3.60 5.08 8.50
C SER A 32 4.31 4.13 7.54
N TYR A 33 5.65 4.06 7.62
CA TYR A 33 6.43 3.09 6.83
C TYR A 33 5.99 1.64 7.05
N ASN A 34 5.65 1.26 8.29
CA ASN A 34 5.17 -0.08 8.60
C ASN A 34 3.85 -0.38 7.89
N ARG A 35 2.93 0.60 7.86
CA ARG A 35 1.66 0.46 7.15
C ARG A 35 1.88 0.36 5.65
N ALA A 36 2.69 1.24 5.08
CA ALA A 36 3.05 1.22 3.66
C ALA A 36 3.69 -0.12 3.26
N TYR A 37 4.62 -0.64 4.07
CA TYR A 37 5.27 -1.93 3.80
C TYR A 37 4.31 -3.12 3.94
N SER A 38 3.34 -3.05 4.85
CA SER A 38 2.31 -4.10 4.98
C SER A 38 1.45 -4.15 3.71
N ILE A 39 0.92 -3.00 3.28
CA ILE A 39 0.12 -2.89 2.05
C ILE A 39 0.94 -3.31 0.83
N PHE A 40 2.22 -2.93 0.76
CA PHE A 40 3.13 -3.40 -0.29
C PHE A 40 3.20 -4.94 -0.35
N LYS A 41 3.31 -5.62 0.79
CA LYS A 41 3.29 -7.08 0.84
C LYS A 41 1.93 -7.66 0.42
N ASP A 42 0.84 -7.01 0.77
CA ASP A 42 -0.51 -7.43 0.37
C ASP A 42 -0.67 -7.34 -1.15
N ILE A 43 -0.31 -6.21 -1.77
CA ILE A 43 -0.29 -6.02 -3.23
C ILE A 43 0.54 -7.11 -3.92
N LEU A 44 1.71 -7.46 -3.36
CA LEU A 44 2.55 -8.52 -3.89
C LEU A 44 1.88 -9.89 -3.86
N MET A 45 1.22 -10.20 -2.74
CA MET A 45 0.53 -11.46 -2.51
C MET A 45 -0.70 -11.62 -3.41
N GLU A 46 -1.44 -10.54 -3.64
CA GLU A 46 -2.64 -10.53 -4.48
C GLU A 46 -2.34 -10.48 -5.98
N SER A 47 -1.14 -10.05 -6.36
CA SER A 47 -0.77 -10.00 -7.78
C SER A 47 -0.79 -11.39 -8.44
N HIS A 48 -1.49 -11.51 -9.56
CA HIS A 48 -1.48 -12.71 -10.40
C HIS A 48 -0.24 -12.84 -11.29
N LEU A 49 0.72 -11.93 -11.15
CA LEU A 49 1.95 -11.92 -11.93
C LEU A 49 2.82 -13.15 -11.59
N GLU A 50 3.52 -13.67 -12.59
CA GLU A 50 4.58 -14.66 -12.36
C GLU A 50 5.83 -13.99 -11.76
N ASP A 51 6.70 -14.77 -11.13
CA ASP A 51 7.86 -14.27 -10.37
C ASP A 51 8.81 -13.39 -11.20
N ASP A 52 8.96 -13.70 -12.48
CA ASP A 52 9.85 -12.99 -13.40
C ASP A 52 9.17 -11.82 -14.11
N GLU A 53 7.86 -11.65 -13.93
CA GLU A 53 7.10 -10.56 -14.55
C GLU A 53 7.37 -9.22 -13.87
N GLU A 54 7.33 -8.15 -14.68
CA GLU A 54 7.56 -6.80 -14.20
C GLU A 54 6.32 -6.26 -13.48
N MET A 55 6.52 -5.84 -12.23
CA MET A 55 5.49 -5.27 -11.36
C MET A 55 5.41 -3.73 -11.47
N GLY A 56 6.40 -3.10 -12.09
CA GLY A 56 6.51 -1.64 -12.22
C GLY A 56 7.66 -1.02 -11.43
N THR A 57 7.56 0.28 -11.16
CA THR A 57 8.56 1.04 -10.39
C THR A 57 8.11 1.25 -8.95
N MET A 58 9.05 1.60 -8.08
CA MET A 58 8.72 1.94 -6.69
C MET A 58 7.72 3.11 -6.61
N ASP A 59 7.84 4.09 -7.51
CA ASP A 59 6.89 5.21 -7.60
C ASP A 59 5.45 4.75 -7.89
N SER A 60 5.26 3.84 -8.85
CA SER A 60 3.92 3.33 -9.17
C SER A 60 3.35 2.50 -8.01
N ILE A 61 4.22 1.74 -7.34
CA ILE A 61 3.83 0.92 -6.18
C ILE A 61 3.41 1.80 -5.01
N VAL A 62 4.14 2.87 -4.70
CA VAL A 62 3.75 3.81 -3.64
C VAL A 62 2.41 4.49 -3.93
N LYS A 63 2.12 4.78 -5.20
CA LYS A 63 0.79 5.30 -5.58
C LYS A 63 -0.31 4.28 -5.30
N HIS A 64 -0.09 2.99 -5.60
CA HIS A 64 -1.05 1.94 -5.25
C HIS A 64 -1.24 1.80 -3.74
N ILE A 65 -0.15 1.86 -2.96
CA ILE A 65 -0.23 1.86 -1.48
C ILE A 65 -1.14 2.99 -0.96
N ILE A 66 -1.00 4.19 -1.52
CA ILE A 66 -1.83 5.33 -1.12
C ILE A 66 -3.30 5.12 -1.49
N LEU A 67 -3.57 4.55 -2.67
CA LEU A 67 -4.93 4.24 -3.11
C LEU A 67 -5.59 3.20 -2.20
N ASP A 68 -4.93 2.06 -1.96
CA ASP A 68 -5.45 0.99 -1.10
C ASP A 68 -5.71 1.49 0.32
N TYR A 69 -4.77 2.27 0.88
CA TYR A 69 -4.97 2.87 2.21
C TYR A 69 -6.16 3.83 2.25
N THR A 70 -6.37 4.60 1.18
CA THR A 70 -7.49 5.54 1.10
C THR A 70 -8.81 4.80 1.00
N ASP A 71 -8.87 3.74 0.19
CA ASP A 71 -10.06 2.90 0.05
C ASP A 71 -10.43 2.21 1.37
N GLU A 72 -9.44 1.70 2.12
CA GLU A 72 -9.65 1.16 3.46
C GLU A 72 -10.20 2.21 4.45
N MET A 73 -9.66 3.43 4.43
CA MET A 73 -10.14 4.52 5.30
C MET A 73 -11.55 4.96 4.95
N LEU A 74 -11.88 5.02 3.66
CA LEU A 74 -13.24 5.32 3.22
C LEU A 74 -14.20 4.20 3.62
N ALA A 75 -13.82 2.93 3.45
CA ALA A 75 -14.63 1.79 3.89
C ALA A 75 -14.89 1.82 5.40
N ASP A 76 -13.86 2.07 6.22
CA ASP A 76 -14.01 2.22 7.67
C ASP A 76 -14.95 3.39 8.03
N GLU A 77 -14.82 4.52 7.33
CA GLU A 77 -15.69 5.68 7.54
C GLU A 77 -17.14 5.39 7.17
N PHE A 78 -17.41 4.70 6.05
CA PHE A 78 -18.76 4.31 5.65
C PHE A 78 -19.40 3.30 6.62
N CYS A 79 -18.64 2.32 7.09
CA CYS A 79 -19.12 1.32 8.08
C CYS A 79 -19.61 1.97 9.37
N LYS A 80 -19.02 3.10 9.79
CA LYS A 80 -19.48 3.84 10.99
C LYS A 80 -20.93 4.33 10.87
N TYR A 81 -21.40 4.63 9.65
CA TYR A 81 -22.76 5.14 9.43
C TYR A 81 -23.80 4.05 9.11
N GLU A 82 -23.38 2.80 8.87
CA GLU A 82 -24.32 1.68 8.66
C GLU A 82 -24.89 1.12 9.98
N THR A 83 -24.20 1.33 11.10
CA THR A 83 -24.59 0.74 12.40
C THR A 83 -25.78 1.46 13.07
N ASP A 84 -26.11 2.69 12.67
CA ASP A 84 -27.11 3.53 13.36
C ASP A 84 -28.55 3.38 12.82
N TRP A 85 -28.81 2.55 11.80
CA TRP A 85 -30.14 2.46 11.17
C TRP A 85 -31.06 1.34 11.69
N GLU A 86 -30.60 0.46 12.59
CA GLU A 86 -31.41 -0.67 13.09
C GLU A 86 -32.13 -0.43 14.43
N GLU A 87 -32.02 0.73 15.06
CA GLU A 87 -32.75 1.06 16.30
C GLU A 87 -33.62 2.32 16.15
N HIS A 88 -34.76 2.24 15.44
CA HIS A 88 -35.89 3.15 15.66
C HIS A 88 -37.23 2.61 15.19
#